data_AF-A0A178WEM1-F1
#
_entry.id   AF-A0A178WEM1-F1
#
_cell.length_a   1.000
_cell.length_b   1.000
_cell.length_c   1.000
_cell.angle_alpha   90.00
_cell.angle_beta   90.00
_cell.angle_gamma   90.00
#
_symmetry.space_group_name_H-M   'P 1'
#
loop_
_entity.id
_entity.type
_entity.pdbx_description
1 polymer ?
#
loop_
_entity_poly.entity_id
_entity_poly.type
_entity_poly.pdbx_seq_one_letter_code
_entity_poly.pdbx_strand_id
1 'polypeptide(L)'
;MTISMVAISHIIQPSLMQLQPRVFINFRGEDIRYGFISHLVAAFEVHGIYFFIDKYEQRGNDLTYLFKRIEESKIVLAIFSGKYAQPKWCLNELATVKKLAEENKLKVIPIFYKVKVGDVRHQKGEFGRNFWNLARISSGEEIKQWKEALEFVSHKMGLELCENRSEADFVKEIIEELKRVRSRIPLEERKDHIPDLSSRKRGHLMSGPCELPYCESSKTRNV
;
A
#
# COMPACT_ATOMS: atom_id res chain seq x y z
N MET A 1 -37.59 9.17 29.33
CA MET A 1 -36.17 8.75 29.31
C MET A 1 -36.01 7.79 28.14
N THR A 2 -35.73 8.24 26.91
CA THR A 2 -34.40 8.56 26.34
C THR A 2 -33.39 7.43 26.65
N ILE A 3 -32.73 6.74 25.71
CA ILE A 3 -32.25 7.12 24.37
C ILE A 3 -32.30 5.90 23.43
N SER A 4 -32.72 6.14 22.20
CA SER A 4 -32.79 5.19 21.07
C SER A 4 -31.41 4.79 20.55
N MET A 5 -31.24 3.50 20.23
CA MET A 5 -30.03 2.93 19.62
C MET A 5 -29.88 3.30 18.14
N VAL A 6 -29.38 4.51 17.84
CA VAL A 6 -29.02 4.87 16.45
C VAL A 6 -27.63 5.51 16.39
N ALA A 7 -26.80 4.90 15.53
CA ALA A 7 -25.64 5.44 14.82
C ALA A 7 -24.38 5.84 15.62
N ILE A 8 -23.39 4.94 15.59
CA ILE A 8 -21.96 5.33 15.56
C ILE A 8 -21.35 4.92 14.21
N SER A 9 -22.14 4.98 13.13
CA SER A 9 -21.61 4.97 11.77
C SER A 9 -21.82 6.37 11.18
N HIS A 10 -20.71 6.94 10.69
CA HIS A 10 -20.56 8.30 10.13
C HIS A 10 -20.28 9.39 11.17
N ILE A 11 -19.00 9.72 11.38
CA ILE A 11 -18.33 10.87 10.75
C ILE A 11 -16.82 10.59 10.79
N ILE A 12 -16.29 9.95 9.75
CA ILE A 12 -14.95 10.28 9.28
C ILE A 12 -15.21 10.90 7.92
N GLN A 13 -15.06 12.22 7.82
CA GLN A 13 -15.30 12.93 6.55
C GLN A 13 -14.38 12.34 5.46
N PRO A 14 -14.87 12.16 4.21
CA PRO A 14 -14.05 11.69 3.09
C PRO A 14 -12.77 12.51 2.86
N SER A 15 -12.79 13.80 3.23
CA SER A 15 -11.63 14.70 3.20
C SER A 15 -10.54 14.32 4.20
N LEU A 16 -10.91 13.90 5.42
CA LEU A 16 -9.98 13.35 6.42
C LEU A 16 -9.47 11.95 6.03
N MET A 17 -10.25 11.18 5.26
CA MET A 17 -9.85 9.87 4.74
C MET A 17 -8.71 9.98 3.70
N GLN A 18 -8.60 11.09 2.98
CA GLN A 18 -7.51 11.35 2.02
C GLN A 18 -6.22 11.85 2.68
N LEU A 19 -6.27 12.27 3.95
CA LEU A 19 -5.11 12.78 4.69
C LEU A 19 -4.32 11.69 5.41
N GLN A 20 -4.87 10.47 5.53
CA GLN A 20 -4.19 9.41 6.27
C GLN A 20 -3.10 8.74 5.42
N PRO A 21 -1.84 8.67 5.90
CA PRO A 21 -0.78 7.87 5.30
C PRO A 21 -1.25 6.44 5.01
N ARG A 22 -1.31 6.06 3.73
CA ARG A 22 -1.63 4.68 3.33
C ARG A 22 -0.44 3.78 3.60
N VAL A 23 -0.72 2.58 4.11
CA VAL A 23 0.27 1.53 4.40
C VAL A 23 0.26 0.49 3.28
N PHE A 24 1.38 0.23 2.64
CA PHE A 24 1.52 -0.91 1.72
C PHE A 24 2.05 -2.12 2.48
N ILE A 25 1.33 -3.24 2.43
CA ILE A 25 1.75 -4.52 3.02
C ILE A 25 2.40 -5.36 1.92
N ASN A 26 3.73 -5.44 1.95
CA ASN A 26 4.54 -6.22 1.01
C ASN A 26 4.96 -7.54 1.68
N PHE A 27 4.52 -8.67 1.15
CA PHE A 27 4.78 -9.99 1.73
C PHE A 27 4.66 -11.11 0.70
N ARG A 28 5.29 -12.26 0.96
CA ARG A 28 4.96 -13.52 0.26
C ARG A 28 4.85 -14.75 1.18
N GLY A 29 4.43 -15.88 0.61
CA GLY A 29 3.83 -17.04 1.29
C GLY A 29 2.30 -17.05 1.29
N GLU A 30 1.68 -18.07 0.69
CA GLU A 30 0.24 -18.38 0.89
C GLU A 30 -0.03 -18.82 2.33
N ASP A 31 0.95 -19.52 2.91
CA ASP A 31 0.97 -20.01 4.29
C ASP A 31 0.76 -18.91 5.33
N ILE A 32 1.28 -17.71 5.08
CA ILE A 32 1.10 -16.58 6.01
C ILE A 32 -0.10 -15.71 5.65
N ARG A 33 -0.67 -15.84 4.44
CA ARG A 33 -1.78 -15.00 3.97
C ARG A 33 -3.03 -15.19 4.82
N TYR A 34 -3.43 -16.45 4.99
CA TYR A 34 -4.68 -16.79 5.67
C TYR A 34 -4.51 -16.88 7.19
N GLY A 35 -3.27 -17.02 7.69
CA GLY A 35 -2.91 -16.92 9.11
C GLY A 35 -2.52 -15.49 9.49
N PHE A 36 -1.24 -15.28 9.83
CA PHE A 36 -0.69 -14.02 10.33
C PHE A 36 -1.19 -12.74 9.62
N ILE A 37 -1.19 -12.73 8.27
CA ILE A 37 -1.59 -11.54 7.51
C ILE A 37 -3.09 -11.25 7.63
N SER A 38 -3.95 -12.27 7.72
CA SER A 38 -5.39 -12.06 7.88
C SER A 38 -5.70 -11.40 9.23
N HIS A 39 -5.01 -11.82 10.29
CA HIS A 39 -5.09 -11.19 11.62
C HIS A 39 -4.55 -9.76 11.63
N LEU A 40 -3.43 -9.52 10.95
CA LEU A 40 -2.86 -8.18 10.80
C LEU A 40 -3.84 -7.24 10.07
N VAL A 41 -4.45 -7.70 8.98
CA VAL A 41 -5.47 -6.95 8.23
C VAL A 41 -6.69 -6.65 9.09
N ALA A 42 -7.23 -7.64 9.81
CA ALA A 42 -8.35 -7.42 10.72
C ALA A 42 -8.01 -6.37 11.80
N ALA A 43 -6.79 -6.41 12.35
CA ALA A 43 -6.32 -5.41 13.29
C ALA A 43 -6.22 -4.01 12.66
N PHE A 44 -5.80 -3.90 11.39
CA PHE A 44 -5.77 -2.62 10.68
C PHE A 44 -7.18 -2.04 10.52
N GLU A 45 -8.15 -2.86 10.16
CA GLU A 45 -9.55 -2.46 10.02
C GLU A 45 -10.13 -1.95 11.35
N VAL A 46 -9.91 -2.70 12.44
CA VAL A 46 -10.33 -2.31 13.81
C VAL A 46 -9.72 -0.96 14.22
N HIS A 47 -8.49 -0.67 13.80
CA HIS A 47 -7.79 0.57 14.14
C HIS A 47 -7.94 1.68 13.09
N GLY A 48 -8.77 1.49 12.06
CA GLY A 48 -8.99 2.46 11.00
C GLY A 48 -7.73 2.82 10.19
N ILE A 49 -6.80 1.88 10.05
CA ILE A 49 -5.58 2.04 9.25
C ILE A 49 -5.91 1.72 7.80
N TYR A 50 -5.63 2.65 6.88
CA TYR A 50 -5.81 2.43 5.45
C TYR A 50 -4.60 1.72 4.86
N PHE A 51 -4.86 0.65 4.11
CA PHE A 51 -3.78 -0.15 3.54
C PHE A 51 -4.06 -0.64 2.12
N PHE A 52 -2.97 -0.91 1.41
CA PHE A 52 -2.93 -1.78 0.25
C PHE A 52 -2.26 -3.07 0.65
N ILE A 53 -2.82 -4.19 0.18
CA ILE A 53 -2.24 -5.50 0.37
C ILE A 53 -1.78 -6.04 -0.96
N ASP A 54 -0.56 -6.55 -0.99
CA ASP A 54 -0.04 -7.33 -2.09
C ASP A 54 -0.88 -8.61 -2.27
N LYS A 55 -1.67 -8.69 -3.34
CA LYS A 55 -2.56 -9.85 -3.63
C LYS A 55 -1.92 -10.75 -4.68
N TYR A 56 -1.86 -12.06 -4.40
CA TYR A 56 -1.31 -13.08 -5.32
C TYR A 56 -2.05 -13.20 -6.67
N GLU A 57 -3.30 -12.74 -6.74
CA GLU A 57 -4.23 -13.22 -7.77
C GLU A 57 -4.40 -12.33 -8.99
N GLN A 58 -3.62 -11.26 -9.12
CA GLN A 58 -3.68 -10.45 -10.35
C GLN A 58 -2.74 -11.00 -11.44
N ARG A 59 -2.93 -12.27 -11.81
CA ARG A 59 -2.66 -12.70 -13.19
C ARG A 59 -3.68 -11.97 -14.07
N GLY A 60 -3.29 -10.80 -14.60
CA GLY A 60 -4.09 -10.06 -15.58
C GLY A 60 -4.24 -8.56 -15.33
N ASN A 61 -3.85 -8.03 -14.17
CA ASN A 61 -3.79 -6.57 -13.98
C ASN A 61 -2.35 -6.09 -14.02
N ASP A 62 -2.20 -4.98 -14.72
CA ASP A 62 -0.93 -4.39 -15.13
C ASP A 62 0.00 -4.17 -13.93
N LEU A 63 1.22 -4.69 -14.05
CA LEU A 63 2.31 -4.63 -13.07
C LEU A 63 2.55 -3.18 -12.58
N THR A 64 2.26 -2.21 -13.45
CA THR A 64 2.19 -0.77 -13.21
C THR A 64 1.36 -0.39 -11.98
N TYR A 65 0.28 -1.11 -11.69
CA TYR A 65 -0.66 -0.75 -10.63
C TYR A 65 -0.06 -0.94 -9.22
N LEU A 66 0.70 -2.02 -8.98
CA LEU A 66 1.29 -2.29 -7.67
C LEU A 66 2.43 -1.30 -7.36
N PHE A 67 3.28 -0.98 -8.34
CA PHE A 67 4.29 0.07 -8.17
C PHE A 67 3.66 1.42 -7.86
N LYS A 68 2.56 1.77 -8.55
CA LYS A 68 1.78 2.97 -8.23
C LYS A 68 1.24 2.95 -6.80
N ARG A 69 0.77 1.81 -6.29
CA ARG A 69 0.31 1.70 -4.89
C ARG A 69 1.44 1.88 -3.89
N ILE A 70 2.65 1.40 -4.20
CA ILE A 70 3.84 1.67 -3.37
C ILE A 70 4.16 3.17 -3.37
N GLU A 71 4.14 3.82 -4.54
CA GLU A 71 4.37 5.27 -4.67
C GLU A 71 3.32 6.13 -3.97
N GLU A 72 2.05 5.71 -3.99
CA GLU A 72 0.95 6.36 -3.26
C GLU A 72 0.99 6.10 -1.74
N SER A 73 1.81 5.15 -1.29
CA SER A 73 1.91 4.78 0.12
C SER A 73 3.02 5.57 0.80
N LYS A 74 2.72 6.11 1.98
CA LYS A 74 3.70 6.84 2.80
C LYS A 74 4.45 5.91 3.76
N ILE A 75 3.89 4.73 4.03
CA ILE A 75 4.50 3.68 4.85
C ILE A 75 4.44 2.35 4.09
N VAL A 76 5.51 1.56 4.15
CA VAL A 76 5.57 0.19 3.64
C VAL A 76 5.95 -0.74 4.78
N LEU A 77 5.14 -1.78 5.01
CA LEU A 77 5.52 -2.93 5.81
C LEU A 77 6.14 -3.99 4.89
N ALA A 78 7.44 -4.22 5.02
CA ALA A 78 8.15 -5.28 4.31
C ALA A 78 8.20 -6.53 5.22
N ILE A 79 7.31 -7.48 4.99
CA ILE A 79 7.14 -8.68 5.84
C ILE A 79 7.94 -9.84 5.24
N PHE A 80 9.15 -10.01 5.75
CA PHE A 80 10.04 -11.11 5.38
C PHE A 80 9.59 -12.41 6.04
N SER A 81 9.39 -13.43 5.21
CA SER A 81 9.05 -14.80 5.58
C SER A 81 9.94 -15.78 4.80
N GLY A 82 9.88 -17.07 5.12
CA GLY A 82 10.64 -18.08 4.39
C GLY A 82 10.41 -18.05 2.88
N LYS A 83 9.17 -17.76 2.43
CA LYS A 83 8.78 -17.74 1.00
C LYS A 83 8.90 -16.37 0.33
N TYR A 84 9.33 -15.34 1.04
CA TYR A 84 9.45 -13.97 0.52
C TYR A 84 10.30 -13.90 -0.76
N ALA A 85 11.44 -14.59 -0.78
CA ALA A 85 12.40 -14.58 -1.88
C ALA A 85 12.15 -15.66 -2.95
N GLN A 86 10.94 -16.24 -3.04
CA GLN A 86 10.59 -17.22 -4.08
C GLN A 86 10.15 -16.57 -5.40
N PRO A 87 9.23 -15.59 -5.42
CA PRO A 87 8.85 -14.90 -6.66
C PRO A 87 9.71 -13.67 -6.93
N LYS A 88 10.23 -13.58 -8.16
CA LYS A 88 10.94 -12.42 -8.72
C LYS A 88 10.30 -11.08 -8.37
N TRP A 89 8.99 -11.05 -8.55
CA TRP A 89 8.17 -9.86 -8.40
C TRP A 89 8.27 -9.25 -6.99
N CYS A 90 8.33 -10.05 -5.93
CA CYS A 90 8.42 -9.51 -4.57
C CYS A 90 9.74 -8.77 -4.32
N LEU A 91 10.84 -9.30 -4.85
CA LEU A 91 12.14 -8.65 -4.74
C LEU A 91 12.22 -7.38 -5.59
N ASN A 92 11.50 -7.33 -6.73
CA ASN A 92 11.36 -6.10 -7.51
C ASN A 92 10.57 -5.03 -6.74
N GLU A 93 9.47 -5.40 -6.08
CA GLU A 93 8.74 -4.48 -5.19
C GLU A 93 9.66 -3.94 -4.10
N LEU A 94 10.44 -4.80 -3.45
CA LEU A 94 11.40 -4.39 -2.42
C LEU A 94 12.48 -3.44 -2.98
N ALA A 95 12.96 -3.65 -4.20
CA ALA A 95 13.90 -2.76 -4.86
C ALA A 95 13.30 -1.37 -5.12
N THR A 96 12.02 -1.29 -5.52
CA THR A 96 11.31 -0.01 -5.61
C THR A 96 11.14 0.65 -4.24
N VAL A 97 10.80 -0.12 -3.21
CA VAL A 97 10.70 0.37 -1.83
C VAL A 97 12.03 0.95 -1.35
N LYS A 98 13.16 0.27 -1.63
CA LYS A 98 14.52 0.77 -1.35
C LYS A 98 14.72 2.15 -1.98
N LYS A 99 14.50 2.27 -3.30
CA LYS A 99 14.66 3.53 -4.04
C LYS A 99 13.84 4.67 -3.44
N LEU A 100 12.54 4.45 -3.21
CA LEU A 100 11.64 5.47 -2.67
C LEU A 100 11.98 5.84 -1.21
N ALA A 101 12.46 4.88 -0.43
CA ALA A 101 12.93 5.14 0.93
C ALA A 101 14.24 5.94 0.97
N GLU A 102 15.18 5.69 0.04
CA GLU A 102 16.40 6.50 -0.12
C GLU A 102 16.08 7.94 -0.53
N GLU A 103 15.05 8.12 -1.37
CA GLU A 103 14.52 9.44 -1.75
C GLU A 103 13.64 10.09 -0.67
N ASN A 104 13.52 9.47 0.52
CA ASN A 104 12.66 9.90 1.64
C ASN A 104 11.17 10.07 1.29
N LYS A 105 10.69 9.46 0.20
CA LYS A 105 9.28 9.53 -0.24
C LYS A 105 8.34 8.66 0.59
N LEU A 106 8.86 7.59 1.18
CA LEU A 106 8.13 6.71 2.08
C LEU A 106 9.00 6.26 3.26
N LYS A 107 8.35 5.77 4.32
CA LYS A 107 9.00 5.05 5.42
C LYS A 107 8.80 3.55 5.20
N VAL A 108 9.82 2.75 5.45
CA VAL A 108 9.72 1.29 5.41
C VAL A 108 9.99 0.72 6.80
N ILE A 109 9.15 -0.20 7.24
CA ILE A 109 9.25 -0.92 8.50
C ILE A 109 9.45 -2.40 8.16
N PRO A 110 10.65 -2.96 8.39
CA PRO A 110 10.89 -4.38 8.17
C PRO A 110 10.26 -5.21 9.30
N ILE A 111 9.52 -6.25 8.92
CA ILE A 111 8.92 -7.23 9.82
C ILE A 111 9.51 -8.61 9.49
N PHE A 112 10.15 -9.25 10.46
CA PHE A 112 10.79 -10.55 10.30
C PHE A 112 9.89 -11.63 10.92
N TYR A 113 9.12 -12.29 10.07
CA TYR A 113 8.16 -13.32 10.48
C TYR A 113 8.81 -14.70 10.39
N LYS A 114 9.20 -15.26 11.54
CA LYS A 114 9.83 -16.60 11.66
C LYS A 114 11.04 -16.78 10.73
N VAL A 115 11.82 -15.72 10.57
CA VAL A 115 13.08 -15.70 9.82
C VAL A 115 14.12 -14.89 10.59
N LYS A 116 15.38 -15.31 10.52
CA LYS A 116 16.48 -14.57 11.14
C LYS A 116 16.82 -13.34 10.31
N VAL A 117 16.93 -12.17 10.96
CA VAL A 117 17.36 -10.91 10.30
C VAL A 117 18.66 -11.09 9.50
N GLY A 118 19.64 -11.79 10.08
CA GLY A 118 20.93 -12.05 9.44
C GLY A 118 20.82 -12.91 8.17
N ASP A 119 19.85 -13.82 8.12
CA ASP A 119 19.60 -14.68 6.96
C ASP A 119 18.95 -13.90 5.81
N VAL A 120 18.04 -12.96 6.13
CA VAL A 120 17.45 -12.04 5.14
C VAL A 120 18.53 -11.09 4.59
N ARG A 121 19.29 -10.45 5.48
CA ARG A 121 20.31 -9.45 5.13
C ARG A 121 21.42 -10.00 4.23
N HIS A 122 21.87 -11.22 4.50
CA HIS A 122 22.99 -11.83 3.78
C HIS A 122 22.59 -13.00 2.89
N GLN A 123 21.28 -13.22 2.71
CA GLN A 123 20.71 -14.29 1.89
C GLN A 123 21.30 -15.67 2.27
N LYS A 124 21.21 -16.00 3.56
CA LYS A 124 21.68 -17.26 4.17
C LYS A 124 20.50 -18.10 4.67
N GLY A 125 20.79 -19.30 5.18
CA GLY A 125 19.77 -20.19 5.75
C GLY A 125 18.70 -20.58 4.74
N GLU A 126 17.48 -20.82 5.22
CA GLU A 126 16.35 -21.18 4.35
C GLU A 126 15.93 -20.06 3.41
N PHE A 127 15.90 -18.82 3.91
CA PHE A 127 15.62 -17.64 3.09
C PHE A 127 16.59 -17.55 1.90
N GLY A 128 17.88 -17.72 2.18
CA GLY A 128 18.95 -17.76 1.18
C GLY A 128 18.76 -18.85 0.15
N ARG A 129 18.35 -20.07 0.54
CA ARG A 129 18.08 -21.14 -0.43
C ARG A 129 17.01 -20.72 -1.44
N ASN A 130 15.92 -20.11 -0.98
CA ASN A 130 14.87 -19.60 -1.87
C ASN A 130 15.40 -18.48 -2.78
N PHE A 131 16.15 -17.52 -2.21
CA PHE A 131 16.79 -16.44 -2.97
C PHE A 131 17.72 -16.96 -4.07
N TRP A 132 18.65 -17.87 -3.74
CA TRP A 132 19.64 -18.37 -4.70
C TRP A 132 19.03 -19.29 -5.76
N ASN A 133 17.94 -20.00 -5.45
CA ASN A 133 17.18 -20.75 -6.45
C ASN A 133 16.60 -19.81 -7.51
N LEU A 134 16.01 -18.68 -7.09
CA LEU A 134 15.50 -17.65 -8.00
C LEU A 134 16.65 -16.95 -8.76
N ALA A 135 17.79 -16.69 -8.10
CA ALA A 135 18.94 -16.05 -8.72
C ALA A 135 19.50 -16.82 -9.93
N ARG A 136 19.43 -18.16 -9.93
CA ARG A 136 19.92 -19.00 -11.05
C ARG A 136 19.26 -18.70 -12.39
N ILE A 137 18.04 -18.19 -12.38
CA ILE A 137 17.26 -17.88 -13.59
C ILE A 137 17.10 -16.36 -13.81
N SER A 138 17.86 -15.56 -13.08
CA SER A 138 17.75 -14.10 -13.07
C SER A 138 19.03 -13.44 -13.58
N SER A 139 18.94 -12.20 -14.04
CA SER A 139 20.10 -11.46 -14.53
C SER A 139 21.00 -11.01 -13.37
N GLY A 140 22.29 -10.79 -13.65
CA GLY A 140 23.24 -10.29 -12.65
C GLY A 140 22.84 -8.93 -12.05
N GLU A 141 22.25 -8.06 -12.86
CA GLU A 141 21.76 -6.75 -12.42
C GLU A 141 20.58 -6.88 -11.45
N GLU A 142 19.62 -7.77 -11.73
CA GLU A 142 18.50 -8.04 -10.83
C GLU A 142 18.98 -8.60 -9.49
N ILE A 143 19.90 -9.56 -9.52
CA ILE A 143 20.48 -10.13 -8.30
C ILE A 143 21.14 -9.05 -7.46
N LYS A 144 21.92 -8.16 -8.10
CA LYS A 144 22.58 -7.04 -7.42
C LYS A 144 21.55 -6.12 -6.75
N GLN A 145 20.53 -5.68 -7.49
CA GLN A 145 19.47 -4.81 -6.98
C GLN A 145 18.73 -5.43 -5.80
N TRP A 146 18.40 -6.73 -5.88
CA TRP A 146 17.70 -7.42 -4.79
C TRP A 146 18.56 -7.57 -3.54
N LYS A 147 19.85 -7.87 -3.69
CA LYS A 147 20.78 -7.94 -2.56
C LYS A 147 20.88 -6.59 -1.85
N GLU A 148 21.07 -5.52 -2.59
CA GLU A 148 21.13 -4.16 -2.04
C GLU A 148 19.82 -3.78 -1.33
N ALA A 149 18.67 -4.14 -1.91
CA ALA A 149 17.36 -3.86 -1.31
C ALA A 149 17.14 -4.63 0.00
N LEU A 150 17.46 -5.94 0.00
CA LEU A 150 17.39 -6.78 1.19
C LEU A 150 18.33 -6.27 2.28
N GLU A 151 19.56 -5.91 1.94
CA GLU A 151 20.53 -5.37 2.89
C GLU A 151 20.06 -4.05 3.49
N PHE A 152 19.68 -3.09 2.64
CA PHE A 152 19.21 -1.76 3.05
C PHE A 152 17.99 -1.82 3.95
N VAL A 153 16.96 -2.59 3.56
CA VAL A 153 15.71 -2.67 4.33
C VAL A 153 15.95 -3.44 5.63
N SER A 154 16.75 -4.51 5.62
CA SER A 154 17.06 -5.29 6.83
C SER A 154 18.02 -4.60 7.79
N HIS A 155 18.65 -3.50 7.38
CA HIS A 155 19.48 -2.67 8.26
C HIS A 155 18.64 -1.72 9.13
N LYS A 156 17.41 -1.43 8.73
CA LYS A 156 16.52 -0.55 9.49
C LYS A 156 16.02 -1.26 10.76
N MET A 157 15.73 -0.47 11.79
CA MET A 157 15.06 -0.99 12.99
C MET A 157 13.71 -1.57 12.59
N GLY A 158 13.51 -2.86 12.90
CA GLY A 158 12.33 -3.63 12.55
C GLY A 158 11.77 -4.39 13.75
N LEU A 159 10.73 -5.16 13.49
CA LEU A 159 10.09 -6.02 14.48
C LEU A 159 10.33 -7.48 14.10
N GLU A 160 10.63 -8.33 15.08
CA GLU A 160 10.91 -9.76 14.87
C GLU A 160 9.93 -10.62 15.66
N LEU A 161 9.37 -11.63 14.98
CA LEU A 161 8.61 -12.70 15.60
C LEU A 161 9.47 -13.96 15.68
N CYS A 162 10.00 -14.21 16.87
CA CYS A 162 10.67 -15.47 17.21
C CYS A 162 9.63 -16.58 17.53
N GLU A 163 10.04 -17.84 17.40
CA GLU A 163 9.18 -19.04 17.53
C GLU A 163 8.30 -19.10 18.80
N ASN A 164 8.77 -18.55 19.92
CA ASN A 164 8.08 -18.65 21.21
C ASN A 164 7.19 -17.44 21.54
N ARG A 165 6.83 -16.64 20.52
CA ARG A 165 6.07 -15.40 20.71
C ARG A 165 4.68 -15.50 20.10
N SER A 166 3.69 -14.95 20.80
CA SER A 166 2.30 -14.86 20.34
C SER A 166 2.20 -13.95 19.11
N GLU A 167 1.63 -14.47 18.02
CA GLU A 167 1.31 -13.67 16.83
C GLU A 167 0.34 -12.53 17.17
N ALA A 168 -0.59 -12.74 18.11
CA ALA A 168 -1.55 -11.71 18.50
C ALA A 168 -0.86 -10.51 19.17
N ASP A 169 0.11 -10.76 20.06
CA ASP A 169 0.86 -9.68 20.70
C ASP A 169 1.83 -9.01 19.72
N PHE A 170 2.38 -9.77 18.78
CA PHE A 170 3.19 -9.22 17.71
C PHE A 170 2.38 -8.31 16.78
N VAL A 171 1.14 -8.68 16.43
CA VAL A 171 0.24 -7.82 15.67
C VAL A 171 -0.02 -6.52 16.42
N LYS A 172 -0.30 -6.55 17.73
CA LYS A 172 -0.47 -5.33 18.53
C LYS A 172 0.77 -4.43 18.47
N GLU A 173 1.97 -5.01 18.58
CA GLU A 173 3.22 -4.26 18.46
C GLU A 173 3.37 -3.59 17.09
N ILE A 174 3.03 -4.28 16.00
CA ILE A 174 3.03 -3.70 14.66
C ILE A 174 2.08 -2.51 14.57
N ILE A 175 0.88 -2.61 15.16
CA ILE A 175 -0.08 -1.49 15.20
C ILE A 175 0.50 -0.29 15.95
N GLU A 176 1.11 -0.51 17.11
CA GLU A 176 1.71 0.58 17.90
C GLU A 176 2.90 1.22 17.17
N GLU A 177 3.73 0.41 16.52
CA GLU A 177 4.84 0.90 15.72
C GLU A 177 4.35 1.73 14.52
N LEU A 178 3.27 1.31 13.86
CA LEU A 178 2.63 2.09 12.80
C LEU A 178 2.10 3.43 13.30
N LYS A 179 1.43 3.46 14.45
CA LYS A 179 0.96 4.72 15.07
C LYS A 179 2.14 5.65 15.36
N ARG A 180 3.25 5.11 15.88
CA ARG A 180 4.48 5.84 16.19
C ARG A 180 5.17 6.41 14.95
N VAL A 181 5.27 5.63 13.87
CA VAL A 181 5.87 6.09 12.60
C VAL A 181 4.97 7.15 11.97
N ARG A 182 3.65 6.93 12.00
CA ARG A 182 2.67 7.83 11.42
C ARG A 182 2.64 9.20 12.08
N SER A 183 2.82 9.30 13.40
CA SER A 183 2.88 10.61 14.09
C SER A 183 4.09 11.46 13.69
N ARG A 184 5.08 10.88 13.02
CA ARG A 184 6.29 11.55 12.52
C ARG A 184 6.20 11.96 11.05
N ILE A 185 5.14 11.57 10.35
CA ILE A 185 4.92 11.95 8.95
C ILE A 185 4.13 13.26 8.97
N PRO A 186 4.67 14.37 8.43
CA PRO A 186 3.92 15.61 8.31
C PRO A 186 2.64 15.37 7.52
N LEU A 187 1.51 15.90 8.00
CA LEU A 187 0.29 15.95 7.21
C LEU A 187 0.58 16.88 6.03
N GLU A 188 0.58 16.35 4.82
CA GLU A 188 0.58 17.21 3.63
C GLU A 188 -0.77 17.93 3.61
N GLU A 189 -0.77 19.19 4.05
CA GLU A 189 -1.87 20.11 3.77
C GLU A 189 -1.97 20.25 2.25
N ARG A 190 -3.03 19.70 1.66
CA ARG A 190 -3.39 20.07 0.29
C ARG A 190 -3.60 21.58 0.26
N LYS A 191 -2.66 22.31 -0.35
CA LYS A 191 -2.95 23.60 -0.98
C LYS A 191 -3.80 23.32 -2.22
N ASP A 192 -5.03 22.88 -2.01
CA ASP A 192 -6.00 22.89 -3.10
C ASP A 192 -6.20 24.37 -3.47
N HIS A 193 -5.82 24.72 -4.70
CA HIS A 193 -6.23 25.96 -5.34
C HIS A 193 -7.76 26.00 -5.27
N ILE A 194 -8.32 26.77 -4.34
CA ILE A 194 -9.72 27.16 -4.42
C ILE A 194 -9.78 28.08 -5.64
N PRO A 195 -10.46 27.71 -6.75
CA PRO A 195 -10.68 28.65 -7.83
C PRO A 195 -11.51 29.79 -7.25
N ASP A 196 -10.93 30.99 -7.27
CA ASP A 196 -11.59 32.19 -6.78
C ASP A 196 -12.86 32.46 -7.59
N LEU A 197 -14.00 32.10 -7.01
CA LEU A 197 -15.33 32.35 -7.57
C LEU A 197 -15.77 33.82 -7.40
N SER A 198 -14.88 34.73 -7.01
CA SER A 198 -15.18 36.17 -6.94
C SER A 198 -15.32 36.85 -8.31
N SER A 199 -15.01 36.18 -9.42
CA SER A 199 -15.14 36.73 -10.77
C SER A 199 -16.51 36.48 -11.44
N ARG A 200 -17.63 36.46 -10.70
CA ARG A 200 -18.96 36.60 -11.33
C ARG A 200 -19.31 38.08 -11.47
N LYS A 201 -18.83 38.70 -12.55
CA LYS A 201 -19.40 39.97 -13.04
C LYS A 201 -20.88 39.75 -13.35
N ARG A 202 -21.74 40.50 -12.64
CA ARG A 202 -23.12 40.76 -13.04
C ARG A 202 -23.12 41.56 -14.34
N GLY A 203 -23.91 41.09 -15.30
CA GLY A 203 -24.28 41.78 -16.54
C GLY A 203 -24.68 40.70 -17.54
N HIS A 204 -25.77 40.76 -18.29
CA HIS A 204 -26.80 41.77 -18.48
C HIS A 204 -27.99 40.98 -19.07
N LEU A 205 -29.20 41.29 -18.65
CA LEU A 205 -30.44 40.73 -19.18
C LEU A 205 -30.56 41.13 -20.66
N MET A 206 -30.61 40.17 -21.59
CA MET A 206 -31.18 40.38 -22.92
C MET A 206 -31.99 39.16 -23.33
N SER A 207 -33.29 39.38 -23.44
CA SER A 207 -34.31 38.52 -24.04
C SER A 207 -34.07 38.30 -25.53
N GLY A 208 -34.14 37.05 -25.99
CA GLY A 208 -34.18 36.68 -27.40
C GLY A 208 -34.76 35.26 -27.57
N PRO A 209 -35.63 35.02 -28.58
CA PRO A 209 -36.56 33.90 -28.57
C PRO A 209 -35.96 32.56 -28.97
N CYS A 210 -36.61 31.50 -28.48
CA CYS A 210 -36.35 30.09 -28.75
C CYS A 210 -36.34 29.75 -30.24
N GLU A 211 -35.28 29.07 -30.70
CA GLU A 211 -35.33 28.19 -31.86
C GLU A 211 -34.74 26.83 -31.48
N LEU A 212 -35.57 25.78 -31.57
CA LEU A 212 -35.18 24.39 -31.39
C LEU A 212 -34.73 23.81 -32.74
N PRO A 213 -33.57 23.13 -32.85
CA PRO A 213 -33.26 22.34 -34.02
C PRO A 213 -33.86 20.93 -33.90
N TYR A 214 -34.90 20.73 -34.71
CA TYR A 214 -35.25 19.55 -35.50
C TYR A 214 -34.38 18.27 -35.34
N CYS A 215 -34.99 17.18 -34.87
CA CYS A 215 -34.46 15.82 -34.94
C CYS A 215 -34.87 15.17 -36.28
N GLU A 216 -33.91 14.83 -37.14
CA GLU A 216 -34.15 13.94 -38.28
C GLU A 216 -33.99 12.47 -37.88
N SER A 217 -35.08 11.71 -38.06
CA SER A 217 -35.15 10.27 -37.96
C SER A 217 -34.65 9.62 -39.26
N SER A 218 -33.54 8.90 -39.23
CA SER A 218 -33.13 8.00 -40.31
C SER A 218 -33.79 6.62 -40.14
N LYS A 219 -34.71 6.32 -41.07
CA LYS A 219 -35.30 4.99 -41.28
C LYS A 219 -34.27 4.06 -41.90
N THR A 220 -34.02 2.92 -41.28
CA THR A 220 -33.41 1.75 -41.91
C THR A 220 -34.45 1.03 -42.78
N ARG A 221 -34.11 0.78 -44.05
CA ARG A 221 -34.84 -0.11 -44.95
C ARG A 221 -34.16 -1.48 -44.95
N ASN A 222 -34.97 -2.53 -44.78
CA ASN A 222 -34.67 -3.89 -45.19
C ASN A 222 -34.73 -3.97 -46.72
N VAL A 223 -33.74 -4.62 -47.35
CA VAL A 223 -33.86 -5.78 -48.26
C VAL A 223 -32.55 -6.56 -48.15
#